data_AF-A0A4D8PL54-F1
#
_entry.id   AF-A0A4D8PL54-F1
#
_cell.length_a   1.000
_cell.length_b   1.000
_cell.length_c   1.000
_cell.angle_alpha   90.00
_cell.angle_beta   90.00
_cell.angle_gamma   90.00
#
_symmetry.space_group_name_H-M   'P 1'
#
loop_
_entity.id
_entity.type
_entity.pdbx_description
1 polymer ?
#
loop_
_entity_poly.entity_id
_entity_poly.type
_entity_poly.pdbx_seq_one_letter_code
_entity_poly.pdbx_strand_id
1 'polypeptide(L)' 'MKSAEIVWNLSRRARGHHDHIVTLALDPIDWHRFRAGCEDLDDVMIIDAGLDGPNRVVVQCGCSTAAIADRLADAWG' A
#
# COMPACT_ATOMS: atom_id res chain seq x y z
N MET A 1 3.49 18.47 -3.55
CA MET A 1 2.50 17.74 -2.74
C MET A 1 3.14 16.41 -2.38
N LYS A 2 3.08 15.94 -1.12
CA LYS A 2 3.65 14.62 -0.80
C LYS A 2 2.78 13.58 -1.50
N SER A 3 3.37 12.76 -2.36
CA SER A 3 2.68 11.76 -3.21
C SER A 3 2.12 10.60 -2.40
N ALA A 4 2.75 10.26 -1.27
CA ALA A 4 2.12 9.38 -0.29
C ALA A 4 2.55 9.59 1.16
N GLU A 5 1.73 9.04 2.04
CA GLU A 5 2.04 8.77 3.45
C GLU A 5 1.86 7.27 3.71
N ILE A 6 2.86 6.64 4.35
CA ILE A 6 2.84 5.21 4.66
C ILE A 6 2.89 5.03 6.17
N VAL A 7 1.90 4.32 6.70
CA VAL A 7 1.83 3.94 8.11
C VAL A 7 1.94 2.43 8.20
N TRP A 8 3.07 1.95 8.74
CA TRP A 8 3.30 0.54 9.00
C TRP A 8 2.76 0.17 10.38
N ASN A 9 1.70 -0.64 10.43
CA ASN A 9 1.27 -1.22 11.69
C ASN A 9 2.03 -2.54 11.91
N LEU A 10 3.22 -2.42 12.49
CA LEU A 10 4.00 -3.58 12.94
C LEU A 10 3.33 -4.14 14.20
N SER A 11 2.38 -5.06 14.01
CA SER A 11 1.84 -5.86 15.10
C SER A 11 3.00 -6.60 15.78
N ARG A 12 3.15 -6.48 17.11
CA ARG A 12 4.10 -7.31 17.90
C ARG A 12 3.82 -8.82 17.78
N ARG A 13 2.68 -9.20 17.19
CA ARG A 13 2.29 -10.58 16.91
C ARG A 13 2.54 -11.02 15.47
N ALA A 14 3.01 -10.14 14.58
CA ALA A 14 3.40 -10.54 13.23
C ALA A 14 4.56 -11.55 13.34
N ARG A 15 4.32 -12.79 12.88
CA ARG A 15 5.30 -13.90 12.96
C ARG A 15 5.94 -14.19 11.61
N GLY A 16 5.35 -13.71 10.52
CA GLY A 16 5.90 -13.79 9.17
C GLY A 16 5.82 -12.46 8.42
N HIS A 17 6.54 -12.38 7.31
CA HIS A 17 6.58 -11.20 6.44
C HIS A 17 5.20 -10.84 5.85
N HIS A 18 4.23 -11.76 5.83
CA HIS A 18 2.88 -11.53 5.32
C HIS A 18 1.90 -10.98 6.37
N ASP A 19 2.33 -10.80 7.62
CA ASP A 19 1.45 -10.39 8.73
C ASP A 19 1.43 -8.87 8.97
N HIS A 20 2.08 -8.07 8.12
CA HIS A 20 2.07 -6.61 8.30
C HIS A 20 0.86 -6.00 7.59
N ILE A 21 0.12 -5.19 8.35
CA ILE A 21 -0.91 -4.33 7.80
C ILE A 21 -0.31 -2.95 7.59
N VAL A 22 -0.49 -2.43 6.38
CA VAL A 22 0.07 -1.16 5.93
C VAL A 22 -1.06 -0.28 5.50
N THR A 23 -1.07 0.96 5.97
CA THR A 23 -1.99 1.98 5.49
C THR A 23 -1.23 2.94 4.58
N LEU A 24 -1.68 3.06 3.34
CA LEU A 24 -1.15 3.95 2.33
C LEU A 24 -2.14 5.06 2.08
N ALA A 25 -1.71 6.31 2.15
CA ALA A 25 -2.46 7.42 1.59
C ALA A 25 -1.82 7.82 0.26
N LEU A 26 -2.52 7.61 -0.84
CA LEU A 26 -2.05 7.86 -2.21
C LEU A 26 -2.93 8.93 -2.87
N ASP A 27 -2.41 9.64 -3.86
CA ASP A 27 -3.27 10.37 -4.80
C ASP A 27 -3.95 9.39 -5.78
N PRO A 28 -4.98 9.83 -6.55
CA PRO A 28 -5.70 8.93 -7.46
C PRO A 28 -4.81 8.29 -8.55
N ILE A 29 -3.77 8.99 -9.01
CA ILE A 29 -2.89 8.50 -10.08
C ILE A 29 -2.00 7.39 -9.51
N ASP A 30 -1.38 7.64 -8.36
CA ASP A 30 -0.54 6.67 -7.66
C ASP A 30 -1.35 5.44 -7.22
N TRP A 31 -2.60 5.62 -6.79
CA TRP A 31 -3.50 4.50 -6.52
C TRP A 31 -3.71 3.60 -7.73
N HIS A 32 -4.01 4.18 -8.91
CA HIS A 32 -4.22 3.39 -10.11
C HIS A 32 -2.97 2.60 -10.50
N ARG A 33 -1.78 3.21 -10.39
CA ARG A 33 -0.49 2.55 -10.64
C ARG A 33 -0.22 1.43 -9.64
N PHE A 34 -0.38 1.72 -8.36
CA PHE A 34 -0.18 0.77 -7.26
C PHE A 34 -1.11 -0.44 -7.42
N ARG A 35 -2.40 -0.21 -7.66
CA ARG A 35 -3.39 -1.28 -7.86
C ARG A 35 -3.05 -2.16 -9.06
N ALA A 36 -2.73 -1.55 -10.21
CA ALA A 36 -2.36 -2.31 -11.40
C ALA A 36 -1.12 -3.19 -11.16
N GLY A 37 -0.15 -2.69 -10.39
CA GLY A 37 1.03 -3.47 -10.00
C GLY A 37 0.76 -4.60 -8.98
N CYS A 38 -0.41 -4.62 -8.34
CA CYS A 38 -0.78 -5.65 -7.36
C CYS A 38 -1.64 -6.78 -7.93
N GLU A 39 -2.22 -6.63 -9.13
CA GLU A 39 -3.14 -7.64 -9.71
C GLU A 39 -2.44 -8.98 -10.05
N ASP A 40 -1.10 -9.00 -10.13
CA ASP A 40 -0.29 -10.16 -10.55
C ASP A 40 0.55 -10.79 -9.42
N LEU A 41 0.35 -10.44 -8.14
CA LEU A 41 1.27 -10.81 -7.06
C LEU A 41 0.59 -11.52 -5.88
N ASP A 42 1.21 -12.60 -5.41
CA ASP A 42 0.77 -13.36 -4.23
C ASP A 42 1.13 -12.67 -2.89
N ASP A 43 2.06 -11.70 -2.92
CA ASP A 43 2.69 -11.13 -1.71
C ASP A 43 2.03 -9.84 -1.17
N VAL A 44 1.09 -9.26 -1.94
CA VAL A 44 0.35 -8.05 -1.56
C VAL A 44 -1.14 -8.30 -1.70
N MET A 45 -1.85 -8.26 -0.58
CA MET A 45 -3.30 -8.35 -0.55
C MET A 45 -3.88 -7.00 -0.17
N ILE A 46 -4.66 -6.38 -1.06
CA ILE A 46 -5.45 -5.19 -0.72
C ILE A 46 -6.64 -5.66 0.14
N ILE A 47 -6.68 -5.20 1.39
CA ILE A 47 -7.73 -5.53 2.36
C ILE A 47 -8.91 -4.57 2.19
N ASP A 48 -8.60 -3.28 2.06
CA ASP A 48 -9.59 -2.22 1.92
C ASP A 48 -9.00 -1.02 1.16
N ALA A 49 -9.85 -0.24 0.50
CA ALA A 49 -9.48 1.02 -0.15
C ALA A 49 -10.67 1.99 -0.16
N GLY A 50 -10.44 3.23 0.30
CA GLY A 50 -11.47 4.25 0.41
C GLY A 50 -10.98 5.64 0.04
N LEU A 51 -11.90 6.55 -0.28
CA LEU A 51 -11.59 7.95 -0.52
C LEU A 51 -11.56 8.72 0.80
N ASP A 52 -10.51 9.52 1.01
CA ASP A 52 -10.39 10.49 2.10
C ASP A 52 -10.39 11.92 1.51
N GLY A 53 -11.57 12.33 1.02
CA GLY A 53 -11.72 13.55 0.23
C GLY A 53 -11.44 13.35 -1.27
N PRO A 54 -11.40 14.44 -2.06
CA PRO A 54 -11.42 14.35 -3.53
C PRO A 54 -10.10 13.89 -4.16
N ASN A 55 -8.98 14.03 -3.46
CA ASN A 55 -7.64 13.83 -4.03
C ASN A 55 -6.78 12.86 -3.20
N ARG A 56 -7.42 11.98 -2.42
CA ARG A 56 -6.70 11.05 -1.54
C ARG A 56 -7.44 9.73 -1.45
N VAL A 57 -6.70 8.65 -1.70
CA VAL A 57 -7.13 7.27 -1.54
C VAL A 57 -6.37 6.70 -0.35
N VAL A 58 -7.08 6.16 0.63
CA VAL A 58 -6.50 5.43 1.76
C VAL A 58 -6.67 3.94 1.50
N VAL A 59 -5.57 3.21 1.45
CA VAL A 59 -5.51 1.78 1.14
C VAL A 59 -4.95 1.05 2.33
N GLN A 60 -5.58 -0.05 2.73
CA GLN A 60 -5.06 -0.98 3.71
C GLN A 60 -4.60 -2.26 3.00
N CYS A 61 -3.33 -2.64 3.17
CA CYS A 61 -2.73 -3.81 2.53
C CYS A 61 -2.14 -4.77 3.56
N GLY A 62 -2.32 -6.08 3.37
CA GLY A 62 -1.58 -7.14 4.04
C GLY A 62 -0.40 -7.57 3.17
N CYS A 63 0.84 -7.44 3.66
CA CYS A 63 2.03 -7.60 2.81
C CYS A 63 3.35 -7.61 3.59
N SER A 64 4.44 -7.93 2.91
CA SER A 64 5.81 -7.64 3.35
C SER A 64 6.14 -6.16 3.17
N THR A 65 6.77 -5.55 4.18
CA THR A 65 7.21 -4.15 4.13
C THR A 65 8.11 -3.85 2.93
N ALA A 66 8.99 -4.79 2.56
CA ALA A 66 9.86 -4.65 1.41
C ALA A 66 9.07 -4.61 0.09
N ALA A 67 8.06 -5.49 -0.05
CA ALA A 67 7.25 -5.58 -1.26
C ALA A 67 6.49 -4.26 -1.54
N ILE A 68 5.94 -3.61 -0.52
CA ILE A 68 5.27 -2.31 -0.71
C ILE A 68 6.27 -1.20 -1.05
N ALA A 69 7.44 -1.19 -0.42
CA ALA A 69 8.45 -0.16 -0.70
C ALA A 69 8.94 -0.21 -2.15
N ASP A 70 9.22 -1.42 -2.67
CA ASP A 70 9.63 -1.62 -4.06
C ASP A 70 8.54 -1.15 -5.03
N ARG A 71 7.26 -1.41 -4.72
CA ARG A 71 6.14 -1.02 -5.58
C ARG A 71 5.83 0.46 -5.57
N LEU A 72 6.02 1.13 -4.44
CA LEU A 72 5.93 2.59 -4.40
C LEU A 72 7.08 3.22 -5.17
N ALA A 73 8.28 2.62 -5.15
CA ALA A 73 9.38 3.06 -6.00
C ALA A 73 9.06 2.89 -7.50
N ASP A 74 8.50 1.75 -7.91
CA ASP A 74 8.03 1.52 -9.29
C ASP A 74 6.92 2.50 -9.70
N ALA A 75 5.96 2.79 -8.82
CA ALA A 75 4.83 3.68 -9.11
C ALA A 75 5.24 5.15 -9.24
N TRP A 76 6.33 5.56 -8.58
CA TRP A 76 6.87 6.93 -8.61
C TRP A 76 8.01 7.16 -9.61
N GLY A 77 8.51 6.10 -10.25
CA GLY A 77 9.41 6.18 -11.41
C GLY A 77 8.70 6.58 -12.69
#